data_AF-A0A8H7LL35-F1
#
_entry.id   AF-A0A8H7LL35-F1
#
_cell.length_a   1.000
_cell.length_b   1.000
_cell.length_c   1.000
_cell.angle_alpha   90.00
_cell.angle_beta   90.00
_cell.angle_gamma   90.00
#
_symmetry.space_group_name_H-M   'P 1'
#
loop_
_entity.id
_entity.type
_entity.pdbx_description
1 polymer ?
#
loop_
_entity_poly.entity_id
_entity_poly.type
_entity_poly.pdbx_seq_one_letter_code
_entity_poly.pdbx_strand_id
1 'polypeptide(L)'
;MSPGDAVNDAKTKNPENTTQPQSAFKSMATSESNTLYLSKKTFDIPLLKDNGSNYTAWKFCQTTVLCLHGLLTIANGTEKKPKPLMGADALIASKVAEHQKLIDQWDKRNNKAFAQIAMNMDDGAMAEVIKTLGAHEAWKHMIKQWEGKGMQSLSFLFQQLMSTKIEEEEDLTTAFNNIQLLTSKMKTLGKPISNLMLAQVLMNALPPSYAIISSVVSTSNQGSTVTSDMVIEAAYAKEKWRKAGVGVVDTINTTEFIPIFSNLNKVEQTTFSIT
;
A
#
# COMPACT_ATOMS: atom_id res chain seq x y z
N MET A 1 -27.97 81.82 -32.70
CA MET A 1 -27.03 82.95 -32.68
C MET A 1 -25.61 82.38 -32.68
N SER A 2 -24.79 82.87 -33.60
CA SER A 2 -23.31 82.89 -33.58
C SER A 2 -22.92 84.39 -33.59
N PRO A 3 -21.63 84.82 -33.55
CA PRO A 3 -20.35 84.10 -33.68
C PRO A 3 -19.49 84.16 -32.40
N GLY A 4 -18.35 83.47 -32.27
CA GLY A 4 -17.03 83.80 -32.84
C GLY A 4 -16.10 84.28 -31.69
N ASP A 5 -14.78 84.19 -31.67
CA ASP A 5 -13.72 83.70 -32.59
C ASP A 5 -12.37 83.75 -31.79
N ALA A 6 -11.22 83.14 -32.13
CA ALA A 6 -10.77 82.22 -33.18
C ALA A 6 -9.34 81.67 -32.85
N VAL A 7 -8.82 80.72 -33.66
CA VAL A 7 -7.38 80.51 -34.01
C VAL A 7 -6.42 80.05 -32.88
N ASN A 8 -5.96 78.79 -32.84
CA ASN A 8 -4.93 78.11 -33.67
C ASN A 8 -3.48 78.60 -33.42
N ASP A 9 -2.57 77.70 -33.03
CA ASP A 9 -1.69 77.00 -34.00
C ASP A 9 -0.75 75.94 -33.36
N ALA A 10 -0.63 74.80 -34.07
CA ALA A 10 0.58 74.02 -34.41
C ALA A 10 1.69 73.71 -33.35
N LYS A 11 2.40 72.55 -33.36
CA LYS A 11 2.66 71.60 -34.46
C LYS A 11 3.21 70.23 -33.96
N THR A 12 2.60 69.13 -34.44
CA THR A 12 3.18 67.79 -34.79
C THR A 12 4.44 67.22 -34.08
N LYS A 13 4.36 65.96 -33.58
CA LYS A 13 4.88 64.75 -34.27
C LYS A 13 4.61 63.41 -33.53
N ASN A 14 4.24 62.38 -34.31
CA ASN A 14 4.32 60.92 -34.02
C ASN A 14 5.78 60.43 -34.32
N PRO A 15 6.22 59.14 -34.17
CA PRO A 15 5.48 57.90 -33.88
C PRO A 15 6.17 56.84 -32.96
N GLU A 16 5.50 55.68 -32.82
CA GLU A 16 6.01 54.28 -32.74
C GLU A 16 7.26 53.87 -31.91
N ASN A 17 6.98 53.02 -30.90
CA ASN A 17 7.58 51.70 -30.61
C ASN A 17 9.10 51.51 -30.29
N THR A 18 9.37 50.43 -29.55
CA THR A 18 10.62 49.62 -29.53
C THR A 18 11.73 49.93 -28.50
N THR A 19 11.98 48.91 -27.64
CA THR A 19 13.26 48.52 -27.00
C THR A 19 13.73 49.13 -25.66
N GLN A 20 14.18 48.21 -24.79
CA GLN A 20 14.87 48.42 -23.49
C GLN A 20 16.26 49.08 -23.67
N PRO A 21 17.01 49.28 -22.58
CA PRO A 21 18.20 48.43 -22.49
C PRO A 21 18.37 47.70 -21.15
N GLN A 22 19.03 46.55 -21.24
CA GLN A 22 19.45 45.72 -20.11
C GLN A 22 20.65 46.36 -19.37
N SER A 23 20.79 46.05 -18.09
CA SER A 23 22.12 45.92 -17.47
C SER A 23 22.14 44.64 -16.63
N ALA A 24 22.93 43.65 -17.05
CA ALA A 24 23.00 42.35 -16.42
C ALA A 24 24.29 42.21 -15.58
N PHE A 25 24.21 41.60 -14.40
CA PHE A 25 25.38 41.00 -13.75
C PHE A 25 25.06 39.70 -12.99
N LYS A 26 25.55 38.61 -13.58
CA LYS A 26 25.96 37.30 -13.03
C LYS A 26 25.12 36.56 -11.97
N SER A 27 24.78 35.32 -12.37
CA SER A 27 24.57 34.15 -11.51
C SER A 27 25.71 33.90 -10.51
N MET A 28 25.36 33.53 -9.28
CA MET A 28 26.04 32.44 -8.56
C MET A 28 25.04 31.74 -7.61
N ALA A 29 25.24 30.45 -7.37
CA ALA A 29 24.28 29.57 -6.70
C ALA A 29 24.35 29.60 -5.15
N THR A 30 23.49 28.78 -4.54
CA THR A 30 23.50 28.32 -3.13
C THR A 30 23.22 29.33 -2.02
N SER A 31 21.96 29.33 -1.56
CA SER A 31 21.66 29.23 -0.14
C SER A 31 20.47 28.27 0.07
N GLU A 32 20.79 26.99 0.20
CA GLU A 32 19.83 25.90 0.43
C GLU A 32 19.23 26.01 1.84
N SER A 33 18.18 26.82 2.02
CA SER A 33 17.65 27.10 3.37
C SER A 33 16.13 27.08 3.49
N ASN A 34 15.38 26.99 2.38
CA ASN A 34 13.91 26.98 2.38
C ASN A 34 13.26 25.58 2.24
N THR A 35 14.04 24.50 2.28
CA THR A 35 13.54 23.11 2.15
C THR A 35 13.69 22.26 3.43
N LEU A 36 14.06 22.85 4.57
CA LEU A 36 14.17 22.12 5.86
C LEU A 36 13.00 22.33 6.84
N TYR A 37 11.89 22.92 6.37
CA TYR A 37 10.59 22.87 7.06
C TYR A 37 9.69 21.71 6.56
N LEU A 38 10.29 20.64 6.02
CA LEU A 38 9.59 19.35 5.98
C LEU A 38 9.30 18.93 7.42
N SER A 39 8.03 18.97 7.80
CA SER A 39 7.54 18.53 9.09
C SER A 39 8.03 17.12 9.37
N LYS A 40 8.88 16.93 10.38
CA LYS A 40 9.22 15.61 10.93
C LYS A 40 7.99 15.02 11.61
N LYS A 41 7.05 14.49 10.81
CA LYS A 41 5.98 13.62 11.28
C LYS A 41 6.68 12.40 11.88
N THR A 42 6.65 12.25 13.21
CA THR A 42 7.45 11.25 13.93
C THR A 42 7.20 9.81 13.44
N PHE A 43 6.02 9.59 12.87
CA PHE A 43 5.65 8.37 12.17
C PHE A 43 5.04 8.76 10.82
N ASP A 44 5.57 8.20 9.74
CA ASP A 44 4.85 8.19 8.47
C ASP A 44 3.78 7.09 8.55
N ILE A 45 2.55 7.45 8.24
CA ILE A 45 1.38 6.60 8.33
C ILE A 45 0.63 6.79 7.01
N PRO A 46 0.56 5.76 6.16
CA PRO A 46 -0.11 5.89 4.86
C PRO A 46 -1.56 6.29 5.08
N LEU A 47 -2.13 7.08 4.15
CA LEU A 47 -3.55 7.43 4.22
C LEU A 47 -4.43 6.19 4.00
N LEU A 48 -5.52 6.05 4.74
CA LEU A 48 -6.52 5.01 4.50
C LEU A 48 -7.20 5.30 3.16
N LYS A 49 -7.05 4.39 2.20
CA LYS A 49 -7.66 4.54 0.88
C LYS A 49 -9.17 4.37 0.93
N ASP A 50 -9.89 5.12 0.11
CA ASP A 50 -11.35 5.06 -0.02
C ASP A 50 -11.90 3.67 -0.43
N ASN A 51 -11.05 2.79 -0.98
CA ASN A 51 -11.41 1.40 -1.29
C ASN A 51 -11.05 0.40 -0.17
N GLY A 52 -10.42 0.86 0.93
CA GLY A 52 -9.97 0.04 2.04
C GLY A 52 -8.81 -0.92 1.73
N SER A 53 -8.16 -0.84 0.57
CA SER A 53 -7.20 -1.85 0.13
C SER A 53 -5.96 -1.96 1.02
N ASN A 54 -5.62 -0.90 1.76
CA ASN A 54 -4.52 -0.87 2.73
C ASN A 54 -4.99 -0.89 4.19
N TYR A 55 -6.27 -1.16 4.47
CA TYR A 55 -6.86 -1.05 5.80
C TYR A 55 -6.10 -1.85 6.88
N THR A 56 -5.67 -3.08 6.60
CA THR A 56 -4.93 -3.89 7.60
C THR A 56 -3.62 -3.22 8.02
N ALA A 57 -2.82 -2.74 7.05
CA ALA A 57 -1.57 -2.04 7.31
C ALA A 57 -1.81 -0.69 8.01
N TRP A 58 -2.80 0.06 7.55
CA TRP A 58 -3.25 1.31 8.16
C TRP A 58 -3.63 1.12 9.64
N LYS A 59 -4.46 0.10 9.92
CA LYS A 59 -4.96 -0.22 11.26
C LYS A 59 -3.81 -0.58 12.19
N PHE A 60 -2.82 -1.32 11.70
CA PHE A 60 -1.61 -1.63 12.46
C PHE A 60 -0.82 -0.36 12.84
N CYS A 61 -0.53 0.51 11.88
CA CYS A 61 0.17 1.77 12.13
C CYS A 61 -0.58 2.64 13.17
N GLN A 62 -1.89 2.79 13.00
CA GLN A 62 -2.73 3.62 13.87
C GLN A 62 -2.90 3.03 15.27
N THR A 63 -3.06 1.71 15.39
CA THR A 63 -3.07 1.02 16.69
C THR A 63 -1.75 1.23 17.42
N THR A 64 -0.62 1.12 16.71
CA THR A 64 0.72 1.34 17.26
C THR A 64 0.89 2.78 17.76
N VAL A 65 0.53 3.78 16.96
CA VAL A 65 0.67 5.20 17.34
C VAL A 65 -0.30 5.62 18.45
N LEU A 66 -1.52 5.07 18.49
CA LEU A 66 -2.44 5.26 19.62
C LEU A 66 -1.94 4.56 20.90
N CYS A 67 -1.28 3.41 20.78
CA CYS A 67 -0.70 2.69 21.91
C CYS A 67 0.49 3.46 22.51
N LEU A 68 1.44 3.89 21.66
CA LEU A 68 2.62 4.68 22.06
C LEU A 68 2.25 5.99 22.79
N HIS A 69 1.10 6.59 22.47
CA HIS A 69 0.61 7.81 23.11
C HIS A 69 -0.32 7.57 24.31
N GLY A 70 -0.62 6.32 24.70
CA GLY A 70 -1.57 6.01 25.78
C GLY A 70 -3.02 6.42 25.47
N LEU A 71 -3.39 6.40 24.18
CA LEU A 71 -4.70 6.83 23.66
C LEU A 71 -5.59 5.67 23.19
N LEU A 72 -5.01 4.48 22.99
CA LEU A 72 -5.72 3.30 22.48
C LEU A 72 -6.93 2.90 23.37
N THR A 73 -6.83 3.12 24.69
CA THR A 73 -7.89 2.86 25.67
C THR A 73 -9.12 3.76 25.49
N ILE A 74 -8.96 4.97 24.95
CA ILE A 74 -10.10 5.83 24.60
C ILE A 74 -10.71 5.37 23.27
N ALA A 75 -9.87 5.14 22.26
CA ALA A 75 -10.33 4.72 20.93
C ALA A 75 -11.09 3.38 20.95
N ASN A 76 -10.61 2.39 21.71
CA ASN A 76 -11.30 1.11 21.86
C ASN A 76 -12.49 1.14 22.85
N GLY A 77 -12.68 2.25 23.59
CA GLY A 77 -13.78 2.43 24.54
C GLY A 77 -13.59 1.74 25.91
N THR A 78 -12.40 1.19 26.20
CA THR A 78 -12.05 0.68 27.54
C THR A 78 -12.12 1.81 28.58
N GLU A 79 -11.61 2.98 28.24
CA GLU A 79 -11.61 4.17 29.08
C GLU A 79 -12.72 5.15 28.66
N LYS A 80 -13.79 5.16 29.45
CA LYS A 80 -14.99 5.97 29.20
C LYS A 80 -14.86 7.36 29.82
N LYS A 81 -15.55 8.35 29.22
CA LYS A 81 -15.65 9.71 29.78
C LYS A 81 -16.15 9.64 31.24
N PRO A 82 -15.48 10.31 32.20
CA PRO A 82 -15.97 10.37 33.57
C PRO A 82 -17.39 10.93 33.62
N LYS A 83 -18.29 10.26 34.36
CA LYS A 83 -19.65 10.77 34.59
C LYS A 83 -19.60 12.00 35.50
N PRO A 84 -20.51 12.98 35.38
CA PRO A 84 -20.59 14.10 36.34
C PRO A 84 -20.74 13.61 37.79
N LEU A 85 -20.23 14.39 38.76
CA LEU A 85 -20.48 14.14 40.17
C LEU A 85 -21.97 14.30 40.50
N MET A 86 -22.44 13.57 41.50
CA MET A 86 -23.83 13.58 41.98
C MET A 86 -23.89 13.52 43.50
N GLY A 87 -25.02 13.92 44.08
CA GLY A 87 -25.26 13.85 45.53
C GLY A 87 -24.37 14.79 46.34
N ALA A 88 -24.01 14.38 47.56
CA ALA A 88 -23.23 15.19 48.50
C ALA A 88 -21.88 15.68 47.92
N ASP A 89 -21.25 14.87 47.07
CA ASP A 89 -19.95 15.22 46.46
C ASP A 89 -20.05 16.35 45.42
N ALA A 90 -21.23 16.53 44.80
CA ALA A 90 -21.48 17.65 43.90
C ALA A 90 -21.68 18.99 44.63
N LEU A 91 -21.90 18.97 45.95
CA LEU A 91 -21.98 20.17 46.79
C LEU A 91 -20.60 20.65 47.28
N ILE A 92 -19.57 19.81 47.15
CA ILE A 92 -18.21 20.11 47.63
C ILE A 92 -17.40 20.74 46.49
N ALA A 93 -17.23 22.07 46.54
CA ALA A 93 -16.58 22.84 45.47
C ALA A 93 -15.18 22.35 45.08
N SER A 94 -14.37 21.86 46.02
CA SER A 94 -13.05 21.27 45.72
C SER A 94 -13.16 19.99 44.89
N LYS A 95 -14.06 19.07 45.26
CA LYS A 95 -14.33 17.83 44.50
C LYS A 95 -14.84 18.15 43.10
N VAL A 96 -15.74 19.13 42.96
CA VAL A 96 -16.24 19.59 41.65
C VAL A 96 -15.09 20.12 40.78
N ALA A 97 -14.20 20.94 41.33
CA ALA A 97 -13.05 21.48 40.61
C ALA A 97 -12.01 20.41 40.21
N GLU A 98 -11.75 19.43 41.07
CA GLU A 98 -10.88 18.28 40.75
C GLU A 98 -11.49 17.38 39.68
N HIS A 99 -12.78 17.07 39.80
CA HIS A 99 -13.48 16.21 38.86
C HIS A 99 -13.65 16.84 37.48
N GLN A 100 -13.86 18.16 37.40
CA GLN A 100 -13.85 18.89 36.13
C GLN A 100 -12.49 18.77 35.43
N LYS A 101 -11.37 18.87 36.16
CA LYS A 101 -10.03 18.66 35.58
C LYS A 101 -9.86 17.24 35.01
N LEU A 102 -10.44 16.21 35.63
CA LEU A 102 -10.42 14.84 35.09
C LEU A 102 -11.22 14.74 33.79
N ILE A 103 -12.39 15.38 33.72
CA ILE A 103 -13.20 15.47 32.49
C ILE A 103 -12.42 16.19 31.37
N ASP A 104 -11.83 17.36 31.67
CA ASP A 104 -11.07 18.15 30.71
C ASP A 104 -9.82 17.41 30.19
N GLN A 105 -9.14 16.63 31.05
CA GLN A 105 -8.01 15.78 30.68
C GLN A 105 -8.44 14.61 29.79
N TRP A 106 -9.60 14.00 30.06
CA TRP A 106 -10.16 12.96 29.20
C TRP A 106 -10.56 13.54 27.84
N ASP A 107 -11.26 14.67 27.79
CA ASP A 107 -11.67 15.32 26.54
C ASP A 107 -10.48 15.74 25.68
N LYS A 108 -9.40 16.28 26.28
CA LYS A 108 -8.15 16.58 25.56
C LYS A 108 -7.52 15.33 24.91
N ARG A 109 -7.49 14.19 25.62
CA ARG A 109 -6.97 12.93 25.06
C ARG A 109 -7.90 12.32 24.02
N ASN A 110 -9.22 12.39 24.21
CA ASN A 110 -10.20 11.99 23.20
C ASN A 110 -10.02 12.80 21.90
N ASN A 111 -9.86 14.11 22.01
CA ASN A 111 -9.65 14.97 20.84
C ASN A 111 -8.32 14.67 20.13
N LYS A 112 -7.24 14.40 20.89
CA LYS A 112 -5.96 13.95 20.31
C LYS A 112 -6.08 12.59 19.60
N ALA A 113 -6.79 11.63 20.20
CA ALA A 113 -7.04 10.32 19.61
C ALA A 113 -7.92 10.42 18.35
N PHE A 114 -8.94 11.28 18.36
CA PHE A 114 -9.81 11.54 17.22
C PHE A 114 -9.04 12.19 16.06
N ALA A 115 -8.23 13.22 16.34
CA ALA A 115 -7.37 13.85 15.34
C ALA A 115 -6.38 12.85 14.71
N GLN A 116 -5.74 11.99 15.53
CA GLN A 116 -4.87 10.92 15.04
C GLN A 116 -5.60 9.95 14.11
N ILE A 117 -6.88 9.62 14.38
CA ILE A 117 -7.68 8.74 13.53
C ILE A 117 -8.06 9.45 12.21
N ALA A 118 -8.59 10.67 12.30
CA ALA A 118 -9.15 11.39 11.15
C ALA A 118 -8.07 11.96 10.18
N MET A 119 -6.94 12.47 10.67
CA MET A 119 -5.89 13.12 9.86
C MET A 119 -4.99 12.15 9.07
N ASN A 120 -5.43 10.89 8.92
CA ASN A 120 -4.69 9.82 8.28
C ASN A 120 -5.56 9.03 7.30
N MET A 121 -6.61 9.64 6.74
CA MET A 121 -7.52 9.02 5.78
C MET A 121 -7.58 9.85 4.49
N ASP A 122 -7.87 9.22 3.35
CA ASP A 122 -8.25 9.94 2.13
C ASP A 122 -9.62 10.64 2.33
N ASP A 123 -9.92 11.63 1.48
CA ASP A 123 -11.08 12.53 1.67
C ASP A 123 -12.42 11.80 1.76
N GLY A 124 -12.64 10.73 0.99
CA GLY A 124 -13.88 9.96 1.01
C GLY A 124 -14.08 9.21 2.34
N ALA A 125 -13.05 8.50 2.81
CA ALA A 125 -13.04 7.84 4.10
C ALA A 125 -13.14 8.85 5.27
N MET A 126 -12.46 10.00 5.16
CA MET A 126 -12.53 11.07 6.15
C MET A 126 -13.93 11.70 6.26
N ALA A 127 -14.64 11.88 5.15
CA ALA A 127 -15.97 12.49 5.11
C ALA A 127 -17.06 11.72 5.88
N GLU A 128 -16.88 10.41 6.10
CA GLU A 128 -17.72 9.64 7.01
C GLU A 128 -17.29 9.78 8.48
N VAL A 129 -15.98 9.73 8.75
CA VAL A 129 -15.44 9.77 10.12
C VAL A 129 -15.60 11.13 10.79
N ILE A 130 -15.52 12.24 10.04
CA ILE A 130 -15.78 13.61 10.53
C ILE A 130 -17.17 13.75 11.18
N LYS A 131 -18.16 12.94 10.78
CA LYS A 131 -19.53 12.99 11.33
C LYS A 131 -19.65 12.35 12.72
N THR A 132 -18.59 11.74 13.24
CA THR A 132 -18.60 11.07 14.56
C THR A 132 -18.18 12.01 15.69
N LEU A 133 -18.73 11.82 16.89
CA LEU A 133 -18.61 12.76 18.01
C LEU A 133 -17.37 12.52 18.92
N GLY A 134 -16.45 11.65 18.52
CA GLY A 134 -15.25 11.34 19.32
C GLY A 134 -14.48 10.12 18.84
N ALA A 135 -13.32 9.88 19.44
CA ALA A 135 -12.36 8.86 19.00
C ALA A 135 -12.94 7.44 19.01
N HIS A 136 -13.80 7.12 19.99
CA HIS A 136 -14.41 5.80 20.09
C HIS A 136 -15.37 5.49 18.93
N GLU A 137 -16.29 6.40 18.63
CA GLU A 137 -17.25 6.20 17.55
C GLU A 137 -16.57 6.24 16.17
N ALA A 138 -15.54 7.09 16.00
CA ALA A 138 -14.68 7.08 14.82
C ALA A 138 -14.03 5.71 14.58
N TRP A 139 -13.35 5.17 15.61
CA TRP A 139 -12.67 3.88 15.56
C TRP A 139 -13.63 2.72 15.29
N LYS A 140 -14.80 2.74 15.92
CA LYS A 140 -15.87 1.75 15.77
C LYS A 140 -16.54 1.78 14.40
N HIS A 141 -16.84 2.97 13.87
CA HIS A 141 -17.38 3.15 12.51
C HIS A 141 -16.43 2.55 11.47
N MET A 142 -15.16 2.91 11.57
CA MET A 142 -14.10 2.45 10.68
C MET A 142 -13.91 0.91 10.72
N ILE A 143 -13.89 0.30 11.92
CA ILE A 143 -13.87 -1.17 12.05
C ILE A 143 -15.09 -1.79 11.33
N LYS A 144 -16.29 -1.27 11.59
CA LYS A 144 -17.53 -1.75 10.94
C LYS A 144 -17.45 -1.64 9.40
N GLN A 145 -16.86 -0.57 8.88
CA GLN A 145 -16.80 -0.28 7.46
C GLN A 145 -15.74 -1.10 6.70
N TRP A 146 -14.55 -1.28 7.27
CA TRP A 146 -13.39 -1.79 6.54
C TRP A 146 -12.90 -3.18 6.96
N GLU A 147 -13.17 -3.64 8.19
CA GLU A 147 -12.76 -4.99 8.63
C GLU A 147 -13.43 -6.08 7.78
N GLY A 148 -14.72 -5.93 7.49
CA GLY A 148 -15.48 -6.84 6.62
C GLY A 148 -15.08 -6.75 5.15
N LYS A 149 -14.77 -5.55 4.64
CA LYS A 149 -14.32 -5.34 3.26
C LYS A 149 -12.93 -5.91 3.00
N GLY A 150 -12.04 -5.91 4.00
CA GLY A 150 -10.77 -6.64 3.94
C GLY A 150 -10.97 -8.14 3.72
N MET A 151 -11.95 -8.75 4.42
CA MET A 151 -12.29 -10.16 4.25
C MET A 151 -12.95 -10.47 2.89
N GLN A 152 -13.83 -9.60 2.40
CA GLN A 152 -14.41 -9.71 1.05
C GLN A 152 -13.34 -9.57 -0.05
N SER A 153 -12.44 -8.59 0.09
CA SER A 153 -11.31 -8.39 -0.82
C SER A 153 -10.37 -9.59 -0.83
N LEU A 154 -10.10 -10.18 0.34
CA LEU A 154 -9.32 -11.40 0.46
C LEU A 154 -10.00 -12.59 -0.22
N SER A 155 -11.32 -12.76 -0.05
CA SER A 155 -12.10 -13.80 -0.72
C SER A 155 -12.03 -13.66 -2.25
N PHE A 156 -12.18 -12.43 -2.76
CA PHE A 156 -12.05 -12.12 -4.19
C PHE A 156 -10.62 -12.34 -4.74
N LEU A 157 -9.58 -12.06 -3.94
CA LEU A 157 -8.20 -12.39 -4.29
C LEU A 157 -7.98 -13.92 -4.32
N PHE A 158 -8.56 -14.67 -3.37
CA PHE A 158 -8.49 -16.13 -3.38
C PHE A 158 -9.21 -16.72 -4.60
N GLN A 159 -10.39 -16.21 -4.94
CA GLN A 159 -11.12 -16.64 -6.13
C GLN A 159 -10.34 -16.38 -7.41
N GLN A 160 -9.75 -15.19 -7.58
CA GLN A 160 -8.87 -14.89 -8.73
C GLN A 160 -7.66 -15.83 -8.76
N LEU A 161 -6.95 -15.99 -7.63
CA LEU A 161 -5.75 -16.82 -7.56
C LEU A 161 -6.03 -18.29 -7.90
N MET A 162 -7.14 -18.85 -7.41
CA MET A 162 -7.54 -20.25 -7.70
C MET A 162 -8.15 -20.42 -9.11
N SER A 163 -8.65 -19.34 -9.71
CA SER A 163 -9.18 -19.35 -11.08
C SER A 163 -8.13 -18.94 -12.13
N THR A 164 -6.92 -18.57 -11.70
CA THR A 164 -5.84 -18.17 -12.62
C THR A 164 -5.43 -19.38 -13.45
N LYS A 165 -5.48 -19.21 -14.77
CA LYS A 165 -4.93 -20.12 -15.76
C LYS A 165 -4.04 -19.32 -16.69
N ILE A 166 -2.97 -19.95 -17.12
CA ILE A 166 -2.04 -19.43 -18.10
C ILE A 166 -2.41 -20.10 -19.42
N GLU A 167 -2.58 -19.32 -20.48
CA GLU A 167 -2.86 -19.85 -21.81
C GLU A 167 -1.55 -20.28 -22.52
N GLU A 168 -1.62 -21.22 -23.47
CA GLU A 168 -0.42 -21.80 -24.13
C GLU A 168 0.45 -20.75 -24.86
N GLU A 169 -0.14 -19.62 -25.27
CA GLU A 169 0.52 -18.50 -25.95
C GLU A 169 0.84 -17.31 -25.01
N GLU A 170 0.54 -17.40 -23.71
CA GLU A 170 0.83 -16.34 -22.75
C GLU A 170 2.30 -16.36 -22.31
N ASP A 171 2.89 -15.17 -22.13
CA ASP A 171 4.23 -15.07 -21.54
C ASP A 171 4.21 -15.46 -20.05
N LEU A 172 4.86 -16.58 -19.74
CA LEU A 172 5.03 -17.10 -18.38
C LEU A 172 5.55 -16.04 -17.40
N THR A 173 6.44 -15.15 -17.85
CA THR A 173 7.02 -14.09 -17.00
C THR A 173 5.92 -13.16 -16.48
N THR A 174 5.07 -12.67 -17.38
CA THR A 174 3.93 -11.82 -17.10
C THR A 174 2.89 -12.54 -16.23
N ALA A 175 2.59 -13.80 -16.55
CA ALA A 175 1.66 -14.62 -15.77
C ALA A 175 2.12 -14.85 -14.32
N PHE A 176 3.39 -15.22 -14.11
CA PHE A 176 3.95 -15.40 -12.77
C PHE A 176 4.03 -14.09 -11.98
N ASN A 177 4.37 -12.97 -12.64
CA ASN A 177 4.34 -11.64 -12.01
C ASN A 177 2.91 -11.27 -11.54
N ASN A 178 1.88 -11.59 -12.33
CA ASN A 178 0.48 -11.38 -11.93
C ASN A 178 0.10 -12.22 -10.70
N ILE A 179 0.51 -13.49 -10.66
CA ILE A 179 0.31 -14.38 -9.50
C ILE A 179 1.04 -13.85 -8.26
N GLN A 180 2.31 -13.43 -8.38
CA GLN A 180 3.07 -12.82 -7.28
C GLN A 180 2.46 -11.48 -6.80
N LEU A 181 1.84 -10.71 -7.69
CA LEU A 181 1.12 -9.49 -7.33
C LEU A 181 -0.15 -9.80 -6.51
N LEU A 182 -0.89 -10.86 -6.84
CA LEU A 182 -2.05 -11.33 -6.07
C LEU A 182 -1.63 -11.79 -4.66
N THR A 183 -0.58 -12.61 -4.53
CA THR A 183 -0.10 -13.08 -3.22
C THR A 183 0.47 -11.94 -2.38
N SER A 184 1.14 -10.97 -2.99
CA SER A 184 1.60 -9.74 -2.34
C SER A 184 0.43 -8.93 -1.77
N LYS A 185 -0.67 -8.78 -2.53
CA LYS A 185 -1.90 -8.14 -2.03
C LYS A 185 -2.49 -8.90 -0.83
N MET A 186 -2.58 -10.23 -0.89
CA MET A 186 -3.03 -11.05 0.26
C MET A 186 -2.16 -10.85 1.50
N LYS A 187 -0.82 -10.78 1.33
CA LYS A 187 0.13 -10.47 2.40
C LYS A 187 -0.12 -9.09 3.00
N THR A 188 -0.40 -8.05 2.20
CA THR A 188 -0.75 -6.71 2.73
C THR A 188 -2.08 -6.68 3.49
N LEU A 189 -3.02 -7.57 3.19
CA LEU A 189 -4.26 -7.75 3.95
C LEU A 189 -4.07 -8.58 5.24
N GLY A 190 -2.86 -9.05 5.53
CA GLY A 190 -2.52 -9.81 6.74
C GLY A 190 -2.78 -11.31 6.66
N LYS A 191 -2.97 -11.87 5.45
CA LYS A 191 -3.18 -13.30 5.21
C LYS A 191 -2.27 -13.80 4.09
N PRO A 192 -0.97 -14.02 4.36
CA PRO A 192 -0.05 -14.60 3.38
C PRO A 192 -0.48 -16.03 3.01
N ILE A 193 -0.26 -16.41 1.76
CA ILE A 193 -0.36 -17.80 1.30
C ILE A 193 0.91 -18.57 1.67
N SER A 194 0.81 -19.88 1.92
CA SER A 194 1.99 -20.73 2.13
C SER A 194 2.67 -21.06 0.80
N ASN A 195 4.00 -21.22 0.82
CA ASN A 195 4.77 -21.56 -0.40
C ASN A 195 4.29 -22.87 -1.06
N LEU A 196 3.88 -23.86 -0.26
CA LEU A 196 3.30 -25.12 -0.75
C LEU A 196 1.97 -24.88 -1.51
N MET A 197 1.07 -24.06 -0.96
CA MET A 197 -0.21 -23.76 -1.62
C MET A 197 0.00 -22.91 -2.87
N LEU A 198 0.96 -21.97 -2.85
CA LEU A 198 1.34 -21.19 -4.01
C LEU A 198 1.95 -22.07 -5.12
N ALA A 199 2.79 -23.03 -4.77
CA ALA A 199 3.33 -24.01 -5.71
C ALA A 199 2.20 -24.84 -6.36
N GLN A 200 1.22 -25.29 -5.58
CA GLN A 200 0.06 -26.00 -6.12
C GLN A 200 -0.79 -25.13 -7.06
N VAL A 201 -0.99 -23.84 -6.73
CA VAL A 201 -1.66 -22.89 -7.63
C VAL A 201 -0.88 -22.74 -8.94
N LEU A 202 0.45 -22.54 -8.87
CA LEU A 202 1.30 -22.42 -10.06
C LEU A 202 1.24 -23.68 -10.93
N MET A 203 1.33 -24.88 -10.34
CA MET A 203 1.20 -26.16 -11.05
C MET A 203 -0.18 -26.35 -11.69
N ASN A 204 -1.25 -25.84 -11.08
CA ASN A 204 -2.61 -25.91 -11.62
C ASN A 204 -2.92 -24.82 -12.67
N ALA A 205 -2.22 -23.69 -12.59
CA ALA A 205 -2.37 -22.57 -13.52
C ALA A 205 -1.61 -22.80 -14.83
N LEU A 206 -0.53 -23.59 -14.81
CA LEU A 206 0.27 -23.91 -15.98
C LEU A 206 -0.54 -24.63 -17.09
N PRO A 207 -0.27 -24.37 -18.38
CA PRO A 207 -0.98 -25.02 -19.47
C PRO A 207 -0.76 -26.54 -19.52
N PRO A 208 -1.64 -27.32 -20.18
CA PRO A 208 -1.49 -28.77 -20.32
C PRO A 208 -0.15 -29.21 -20.92
N SER A 209 0.42 -28.43 -21.86
CA SER A 209 1.74 -28.73 -22.42
C SER A 209 2.85 -28.78 -21.35
N TYR A 210 2.67 -28.11 -20.21
CA TYR A 210 3.61 -28.03 -19.09
C TYR A 210 3.44 -29.14 -18.03
N ALA A 211 2.45 -30.03 -18.14
CA ALA A 211 2.10 -31.04 -17.11
C ALA A 211 3.26 -31.91 -16.59
N ILE A 212 4.32 -32.12 -17.39
CA ILE A 212 5.57 -32.77 -16.97
C ILE A 212 6.17 -32.12 -15.70
N ILE A 213 6.04 -30.79 -15.54
CA ILE A 213 6.60 -30.05 -14.40
C ILE A 213 6.03 -30.55 -13.08
N SER A 214 4.72 -30.76 -12.99
CA SER A 214 4.07 -31.25 -11.77
C SER A 214 4.60 -32.64 -11.37
N SER A 215 4.89 -33.50 -12.35
CA SER A 215 5.53 -34.79 -12.12
C SER A 215 6.98 -34.65 -11.65
N VAL A 216 7.78 -33.82 -12.32
CA VAL A 216 9.20 -33.61 -11.99
C VAL A 216 9.36 -32.97 -10.60
N VAL A 217 8.61 -31.91 -10.30
CA VAL A 217 8.64 -31.23 -9.00
C VAL A 217 8.18 -32.16 -7.87
N SER A 218 7.22 -33.05 -8.12
CA SER A 218 6.78 -34.05 -7.13
C SER A 218 7.79 -35.19 -6.93
N THR A 219 8.50 -35.61 -7.99
CA THR A 219 9.43 -36.76 -7.94
C THR A 219 10.84 -36.39 -7.51
N SER A 220 11.29 -35.15 -7.74
CA SER A 220 12.59 -34.66 -7.26
C SER A 220 12.63 -34.36 -5.76
N ASN A 221 11.47 -34.11 -5.14
CA ASN A 221 11.33 -33.63 -3.76
C ASN A 221 10.99 -34.74 -2.74
N GLN A 222 11.51 -35.97 -2.92
CA GLN A 222 11.23 -37.12 -2.02
C GLN A 222 11.71 -36.95 -0.56
N GLY A 223 12.28 -35.79 -0.18
CA GLY A 223 12.59 -35.44 1.21
C GLY A 223 12.41 -33.95 1.55
N SER A 224 11.78 -33.14 0.68
CA SER A 224 11.74 -31.67 0.77
C SER A 224 10.34 -31.11 0.50
N THR A 225 10.01 -29.96 1.09
CA THR A 225 8.71 -29.30 0.84
C THR A 225 8.75 -28.59 -0.50
N VAL A 226 7.79 -28.90 -1.38
CA VAL A 226 7.63 -28.22 -2.68
C VAL A 226 7.41 -26.71 -2.49
N THR A 227 8.22 -25.89 -3.16
CA THR A 227 8.15 -24.42 -3.11
C THR A 227 7.65 -23.82 -4.43
N SER A 228 7.18 -22.58 -4.39
CA SER A 228 6.78 -21.81 -5.59
C SER A 228 7.93 -21.68 -6.59
N ASP A 229 9.13 -21.47 -6.07
CA ASP A 229 10.28 -21.06 -6.85
C ASP A 229 10.80 -22.24 -7.68
N MET A 230 10.73 -23.47 -7.14
CA MET A 230 10.98 -24.70 -7.89
C MET A 230 10.05 -24.85 -9.11
N VAL A 231 8.76 -24.48 -8.99
CA VAL A 231 7.80 -24.55 -10.09
C VAL A 231 8.11 -23.49 -11.16
N ILE A 232 8.47 -22.28 -10.73
CA ILE A 232 8.85 -21.17 -11.61
C ILE A 232 10.12 -21.50 -12.41
N GLU A 233 11.17 -21.99 -11.75
CA GLU A 233 12.42 -22.38 -12.41
C GLU A 233 12.21 -23.56 -13.38
N ALA A 234 11.42 -24.57 -13.00
CA ALA A 234 11.07 -25.68 -13.89
C ALA A 234 10.31 -25.21 -15.14
N ALA A 235 9.43 -24.19 -15.00
CA ALA A 235 8.69 -23.61 -16.10
C ALA A 235 9.59 -22.79 -17.05
N TYR A 236 10.46 -21.94 -16.51
CA TYR A 236 11.44 -21.21 -17.35
C TYR A 236 12.45 -22.14 -18.02
N ALA A 237 12.88 -23.21 -17.36
CA ALA A 237 13.72 -24.23 -17.98
C ALA A 237 12.99 -24.84 -19.18
N LYS A 238 11.74 -25.28 -19.01
CA LYS A 238 10.93 -25.84 -20.09
C LYS A 238 10.67 -24.87 -21.24
N GLU A 239 10.41 -23.59 -20.95
CA GLU A 239 10.18 -22.59 -22.01
C GLU A 239 11.47 -22.28 -22.80
N LYS A 240 12.65 -22.31 -22.17
CA LYS A 240 13.93 -22.25 -22.89
C LYS A 240 14.07 -23.44 -23.86
N TRP A 241 13.67 -24.64 -23.45
CA TRP A 241 13.65 -25.81 -24.34
C TRP A 241 12.62 -25.68 -25.46
N ARG A 242 11.42 -25.12 -25.21
CA ARG A 242 10.44 -24.87 -26.28
C ARG A 242 11.02 -23.90 -27.32
N LYS A 243 11.61 -22.78 -26.89
CA LYS A 243 12.24 -21.80 -27.80
C LYS A 243 13.46 -22.35 -28.55
N ALA A 244 14.22 -23.27 -27.96
CA ALA A 244 15.30 -23.97 -28.65
C ALA A 244 14.79 -25.04 -29.63
N GLY A 245 13.75 -25.80 -29.24
CA GLY A 245 13.16 -26.90 -30.01
C GLY A 245 12.31 -26.46 -31.21
N VAL A 246 11.83 -25.21 -31.24
CA VAL A 246 11.19 -24.63 -32.45
C VAL A 246 12.15 -24.56 -33.65
N GLY A 247 13.46 -24.75 -33.45
CA GLY A 247 14.43 -24.94 -34.54
C GLY A 247 14.65 -26.40 -34.99
N VAL A 248 14.20 -27.40 -34.24
CA VAL A 248 14.39 -28.84 -34.56
C VAL A 248 13.15 -29.65 -34.15
N VAL A 249 12.29 -29.90 -35.13
CA VAL A 249 11.26 -30.94 -35.00
C VAL A 249 11.93 -32.29 -35.22
N ASP A 250 12.07 -33.09 -34.15
CA ASP A 250 11.55 -34.47 -34.12
C ASP A 250 11.79 -35.19 -32.77
N THR A 251 10.84 -36.05 -32.40
CA THR A 251 10.92 -37.07 -31.33
C THR A 251 11.36 -36.62 -29.92
N ILE A 252 10.40 -36.20 -29.09
CA ILE A 252 10.62 -36.03 -27.64
C ILE A 252 10.62 -37.41 -26.96
N ASN A 253 11.80 -37.99 -26.75
CA ASN A 253 11.95 -39.18 -25.91
C ASN A 253 12.02 -38.75 -24.43
N THR A 254 11.23 -39.38 -23.55
CA THR A 254 10.96 -38.93 -22.17
C THR A 254 12.16 -38.98 -21.21
N THR A 255 13.35 -39.32 -21.71
CA THR A 255 14.56 -39.62 -20.93
C THR A 255 15.48 -38.40 -20.74
N GLU A 256 15.42 -37.40 -21.63
CA GLU A 256 16.35 -36.25 -21.61
C GLU A 256 15.96 -35.12 -20.67
N PHE A 257 14.79 -35.18 -20.02
CA PHE A 257 14.36 -34.15 -19.06
C PHE A 257 15.00 -34.33 -17.66
N ILE A 258 15.46 -35.53 -17.32
CA ILE A 258 16.00 -35.89 -15.99
C ILE A 258 17.36 -35.24 -15.65
N PRO A 259 18.34 -35.12 -16.57
CA PRO A 259 19.69 -34.62 -16.24
C PRO A 259 19.73 -33.17 -15.72
N ILE A 260 18.77 -32.34 -16.11
CA ILE A 260 18.74 -30.91 -15.75
C ILE A 260 18.42 -30.74 -14.26
N PHE A 261 17.46 -31.50 -13.75
CA PHE A 261 17.08 -31.48 -12.33
C PHE A 261 18.13 -32.17 -11.45
N SER A 262 18.87 -33.12 -12.01
CA SER A 262 20.07 -33.70 -11.39
C SER A 262 21.19 -32.66 -11.20
N ASN A 263 21.30 -31.68 -12.11
CA ASN A 263 22.29 -30.61 -12.02
C ASN A 263 21.86 -29.47 -11.09
N LEU A 264 20.58 -29.09 -11.06
CA LEU A 264 20.08 -28.10 -10.08
C LEU A 264 20.37 -28.53 -8.63
N ASN A 265 20.12 -29.80 -8.30
CA ASN A 265 20.38 -30.35 -6.98
C ASN A 265 21.89 -30.44 -6.64
N LYS A 266 22.77 -30.48 -7.65
CA LYS A 266 24.23 -30.41 -7.46
C LYS A 266 24.75 -28.99 -7.23
N VAL A 267 24.13 -27.98 -7.84
CA VAL A 267 24.57 -26.57 -7.69
C VAL A 267 24.41 -26.13 -6.24
N GLU A 268 23.26 -26.42 -5.59
CA GLU A 268 23.05 -26.06 -4.17
C GLU A 268 23.99 -26.79 -3.21
N GLN A 269 24.28 -28.09 -3.44
CA GLN A 269 25.23 -28.82 -2.58
C GLN A 269 26.69 -28.37 -2.77
N THR A 270 27.06 -27.88 -3.96
CA THR A 270 28.42 -27.38 -4.19
C THR A 270 28.66 -26.03 -3.49
N THR A 271 27.63 -25.21 -3.32
CA THR A 271 27.71 -23.94 -2.57
C THR A 271 27.77 -24.09 -1.04
N PHE A 272 27.53 -25.28 -0.49
CA PHE A 272 27.53 -25.52 0.96
C PHE A 272 28.77 -26.27 1.49
N SER A 273 29.83 -26.41 0.68
CA SER A 273 31.05 -27.17 1.06
C SER A 273 32.38 -26.46 0.75
N ILE A 274 32.40 -25.13 0.54
CA ILE A 274 33.64 -24.37 0.40
C ILE A 274 33.61 -23.10 1.27
N THR A 275 34.32 -23.18 2.40
CA THR A 275 34.59 -22.15 3.44
C THR A 275 33.53 -21.96 4.52
#